data_AF-A0A401M4Y1-F1
#
_entry.id   AF-A0A401M4Y1-F1
#
_cell.length_a   1.000
_cell.length_b   1.000
_cell.length_c   1.000
_cell.angle_alpha   90.00
_cell.angle_beta   90.00
_cell.angle_gamma   90.00
#
_symmetry.space_group_name_H-M   'P 1'
#
loop_
_entity.id
_entity.type
_entity.pdbx_description
1 polymer ?
#
loop_
_entity_poly.entity_id
_entity_poly.type
_entity_poly.pdbx_seq_one_letter_code
_entity_poly.pdbx_strand_id
1 'polypeptide(L)'
;MGLAASFLGELQERGFRGDEELADRLRAAMGDAAIPLLRPLAVDLEMLAMLLEGDPVESGGRIDLSTGECWPAFTDESEPGSGIEEADDPERWLYAPALGSRAGYRDMELFIDGLGDVALAERLRIATTGRGAFRRFKDVLARDERAWRRYHRLSDERQRGRTRAWLVEEGYCPSASYNASSR
;
A
#
# COMPACT_ATOMS: atom_id res chain seq x y z
N MET A 1 26.28 8.48 14.15
CA MET A 1 25.82 8.25 12.76
C MET A 1 24.78 9.31 12.41
N GLY A 2 24.75 9.81 11.18
CA GLY A 2 23.72 10.78 10.77
C GLY A 2 22.32 10.16 10.75
N LEU A 3 21.26 10.97 10.89
CA LEU A 3 19.86 10.50 10.92
C LEU A 3 19.51 9.61 9.72
N ALA A 4 19.99 9.96 8.52
CA ALA A 4 19.75 9.17 7.31
C ALA A 4 20.39 7.77 7.35
N ALA A 5 21.61 7.67 7.89
CA ALA A 5 22.28 6.37 8.04
C ALA A 5 21.59 5.48 9.07
N SER A 6 21.09 6.07 10.17
CA SER A 6 20.27 5.34 11.16
C SER A 6 19.01 4.79 10.50
N PHE A 7 18.30 5.62 9.73
CA PHE A 7 17.05 5.23 9.09
C PHE A 7 17.27 4.13 8.04
N LEU A 8 18.34 4.19 7.25
CA LEU A 8 18.71 3.10 6.34
C LEU A 8 18.99 1.79 7.07
N GLY A 9 19.68 1.84 8.21
CA GLY A 9 19.91 0.67 9.06
C GLY A 9 18.60 0.09 9.60
N GLU A 10 17.68 0.93 10.08
CA GLU A 10 16.37 0.49 10.57
C GLU A 10 15.54 -0.21 9.48
N LEU A 11 15.54 0.30 8.25
CA LEU A 11 14.86 -0.33 7.11
C LEU A 11 15.48 -1.70 6.78
N GLN A 12 16.81 -1.81 6.81
CA GLN A 12 17.52 -3.06 6.56
C GLN A 12 17.27 -4.11 7.65
N GLU A 13 17.31 -3.70 8.93
CA GLU A 13 17.05 -4.59 10.06
C GLU A 13 15.59 -5.08 10.08
N ARG A 14 14.64 -4.21 9.70
CA ARG A 14 13.22 -4.54 9.65
C ARG A 14 12.88 -5.48 8.49
N GLY A 15 13.44 -5.24 7.31
CA GLY A 15 13.32 -6.12 6.15
C GLY A 15 11.89 -6.33 5.65
N PHE A 16 10.99 -5.34 5.80
CA PHE A 16 9.66 -5.45 5.23
C PHE A 16 9.71 -5.31 3.71
N ARG A 17 8.78 -5.96 3.01
CA ARG A 17 8.60 -5.77 1.57
C ARG A 17 8.36 -4.28 1.28
N GLY A 18 9.19 -3.68 0.43
CA GLY A 18 9.18 -2.24 0.18
C GLY A 18 10.25 -1.42 0.90
N ASP A 19 11.01 -2.03 1.81
CA ASP A 19 12.06 -1.35 2.59
C ASP A 19 13.34 -1.15 1.77
N GLU A 20 13.70 -2.12 0.92
CA GLU A 20 14.86 -2.01 0.03
C GLU A 20 14.64 -0.90 -1.00
N GLU A 21 13.45 -0.84 -1.60
CA GLU A 21 13.06 0.19 -2.56
C GLU A 21 13.05 1.59 -1.92
N LEU A 22 12.60 1.69 -0.66
CA LEU A 22 12.66 2.95 0.09
C LEU A 22 14.10 3.33 0.43
N ALA A 23 14.93 2.37 0.82
CA ALA A 23 16.34 2.58 1.12
C ALA A 23 17.11 3.05 -0.12
N ASP A 24 16.90 2.43 -1.28
CA ASP A 24 17.52 2.84 -2.55
C ASP A 24 17.12 4.26 -2.94
N ARG A 25 15.84 4.62 -2.78
CA ARG A 25 15.40 5.99 -3.04
C ARG A 25 16.06 7.00 -2.11
N LEU A 26 16.24 6.67 -0.83
CA LEU A 26 16.94 7.53 0.11
C LEU A 26 18.42 7.68 -0.25
N ARG A 27 19.11 6.60 -0.64
CA ARG A 27 20.49 6.66 -1.13
C ARG A 27 20.61 7.52 -2.39
N ALA A 28 19.70 7.37 -3.34
CA ALA A 28 19.63 8.19 -4.55
C ALA A 28 19.43 9.67 -4.22
N ALA A 29 18.53 10.00 -3.29
CA ALA A 29 18.30 11.38 -2.83
C ALA A 29 19.52 11.98 -2.12
N MET A 30 20.39 11.15 -1.55
CA MET A 30 21.67 11.56 -0.95
C MET A 30 22.82 11.62 -1.97
N GLY A 31 22.59 11.30 -3.24
CA GLY A 31 23.60 11.33 -4.31
C GLY A 31 24.53 10.10 -4.36
N ASP A 32 24.15 9.01 -3.67
CA ASP A 32 25.05 7.89 -3.36
C ASP A 32 24.81 6.63 -4.23
N ALA A 33 23.79 6.61 -5.10
CA ALA A 33 23.39 5.39 -5.81
C ALA A 33 23.09 5.57 -7.30
N ALA A 34 23.45 4.54 -8.08
CA ALA A 34 22.85 4.29 -9.39
C ALA A 34 21.38 3.89 -9.17
N ILE A 35 20.46 4.72 -9.64
CA ILE A 35 19.03 4.42 -9.57
C ILE A 35 18.78 3.29 -10.59
N PRO A 36 18.14 2.16 -10.21
CA PRO A 36 17.66 1.21 -11.20
C PRO A 36 16.84 1.98 -12.26
N LEU A 37 16.93 1.57 -13.53
CA LEU A 37 16.27 2.23 -14.67
C LEU A 37 14.74 2.05 -14.62
N LEU A 38 14.11 2.56 -13.56
CA LEU A 38 12.69 2.54 -13.30
C LEU A 38 12.08 3.86 -13.78
N ARG A 39 10.88 3.77 -14.36
CA ARG A 39 10.14 4.94 -14.80
C ARG A 39 9.49 5.64 -13.60
N PRO A 40 9.75 6.93 -13.35
CA PRO A 40 9.05 7.66 -12.30
C PRO A 40 7.55 7.75 -12.60
N LEU A 41 6.72 7.45 -11.61
CA LEU A 41 5.26 7.56 -11.68
C LEU A 41 4.74 8.35 -10.49
N ALA A 42 4.05 9.46 -10.76
CA ALA A 42 3.42 10.30 -9.75
C ALA A 42 2.11 9.65 -9.29
N VAL A 43 2.15 8.62 -8.45
CA VAL A 43 0.95 7.88 -8.02
C VAL A 43 0.70 8.03 -6.52
N ASP A 44 -0.58 8.08 -6.15
CA ASP A 44 -1.01 7.95 -4.76
C ASP A 44 -0.81 6.51 -4.26
N LEU A 45 0.18 6.29 -3.40
CA LEU A 45 0.45 4.96 -2.86
C LEU A 45 -0.67 4.42 -1.97
N GLU A 46 -1.46 5.29 -1.36
CA GLU A 46 -2.59 4.90 -0.51
C GLU A 46 -3.77 4.45 -1.36
N MET A 47 -4.13 5.24 -2.38
CA MET A 47 -5.17 4.82 -3.34
C MET A 47 -4.78 3.54 -4.06
N LEU A 48 -3.53 3.43 -4.51
CA LEU A 48 -3.05 2.22 -5.17
C LEU A 48 -3.04 1.02 -4.21
N ALA A 49 -2.65 1.19 -2.95
CA ALA A 49 -2.75 0.12 -1.94
C ALA A 49 -4.19 -0.38 -1.78
N MET A 50 -5.19 0.52 -1.82
CA MET A 50 -6.59 0.13 -1.74
C MET A 50 -7.05 -0.69 -2.95
N LEU A 51 -6.55 -0.39 -4.15
CA LEU A 51 -6.81 -1.21 -5.34
C LEU A 51 -6.15 -2.59 -5.26
N LEU A 52 -4.91 -2.63 -4.76
CA LEU A 52 -4.14 -3.87 -4.68
C LEU A 52 -4.61 -4.81 -3.58
N GLU A 53 -4.99 -4.29 -2.41
CA GLU A 53 -5.24 -5.12 -1.21
C GLU A 53 -6.72 -5.25 -0.82
N GLY A 54 -7.64 -4.77 -1.67
CA GLY A 54 -9.07 -4.95 -1.47
C GLY A 54 -9.57 -6.37 -1.77
N ASP A 55 -10.89 -6.55 -1.68
CA ASP A 55 -11.52 -7.84 -2.02
C ASP A 55 -11.40 -8.11 -3.52
N PRO A 56 -10.97 -9.31 -3.97
CA PRO A 56 -10.86 -9.62 -5.41
C PRO A 56 -12.14 -9.47 -6.22
N VAL A 57 -13.31 -9.48 -5.57
CA VAL A 57 -14.61 -9.28 -6.21
C VAL A 57 -14.99 -7.79 -6.31
N GLU A 58 -14.39 -6.92 -5.49
CA GLU A 58 -14.82 -5.52 -5.28
C GLU A 58 -13.66 -4.51 -5.45
N SER A 59 -12.47 -4.96 -5.81
CA SER A 59 -11.25 -4.15 -5.88
C SER A 59 -10.49 -4.35 -7.19
N GLY A 60 -9.27 -3.81 -7.26
CA GLY A 60 -8.49 -3.68 -8.48
C GLY A 60 -8.92 -2.48 -9.32
N GLY A 61 -8.25 -2.28 -10.45
CA GLY A 61 -8.46 -1.12 -11.29
C GLY A 61 -7.31 -0.86 -12.24
N ARG A 62 -7.09 0.41 -12.56
CA ARG A 62 -6.00 0.86 -13.42
C ARG A 62 -5.43 2.20 -12.94
N ILE A 63 -4.21 2.49 -13.35
CA ILE A 63 -3.56 3.78 -13.14
C ILE A 63 -3.40 4.43 -14.52
N ASP A 64 -3.79 5.69 -14.66
CA ASP A 64 -3.44 6.49 -15.84
C ASP A 64 -1.95 6.88 -15.71
N LEU A 65 -1.10 6.41 -16.62
CA LEU A 65 0.34 6.64 -16.59
C LEU A 65 0.74 8.10 -16.86
N SER A 66 -0.15 8.89 -17.47
CA SER A 66 0.08 10.30 -17.77
C SER A 66 -0.21 11.22 -16.57
N THR A 67 -1.20 10.87 -15.75
CA THR A 67 -1.63 11.66 -14.58
C THR A 67 -1.24 11.03 -13.23
N GLY A 68 -1.10 9.71 -13.22
CA GLY A 68 -0.93 8.89 -12.02
C GLY A 68 -2.21 8.66 -11.21
N GLU A 69 -3.37 9.01 -11.76
CA GLU A 69 -4.67 8.82 -11.13
C GLU A 69 -5.02 7.32 -11.04
N CYS A 70 -5.53 6.88 -9.88
CA CYS A 70 -6.00 5.52 -9.65
C CYS A 70 -7.51 5.41 -9.91
N TRP A 71 -7.89 4.51 -10.82
CA TRP A 71 -9.26 4.28 -11.25
C TRP A 71 -9.72 2.89 -10.80
N PRO A 72 -10.64 2.77 -9.83
CA PRO A 72 -11.22 1.48 -9.43
C PRO A 72 -12.00 0.81 -10.56
N ALA A 73 -11.97 -0.51 -10.65
CA ALA A 73 -12.66 -1.28 -11.70
C ALA A 73 -14.20 -1.08 -11.72
N PHE A 74 -14.82 -0.79 -10.57
CA PHE A 74 -16.28 -0.63 -10.44
C PHE A 74 -16.80 0.75 -10.85
N THR A 75 -15.90 1.65 -11.26
CA THR A 75 -16.27 3.02 -11.65
C THR A 75 -16.80 3.10 -13.10
N ASP A 76 -16.72 2.01 -13.88
CA ASP A 76 -17.12 1.95 -15.30
C ASP A 76 -18.63 1.67 -15.54
N GLU A 77 -19.44 1.42 -14.50
CA GLU A 77 -20.88 1.07 -14.70
C GLU A 77 -21.80 2.27 -14.99
N SER A 78 -21.28 3.49 -15.20
CA SER A 78 -22.13 4.70 -15.21
C SER A 78 -21.75 5.78 -16.24
N GLU A 79 -21.39 5.45 -17.48
CA GLU A 79 -21.65 6.36 -18.63
C GLU A 79 -21.83 5.60 -19.97
N PRO A 80 -23.06 5.56 -20.55
CA PRO A 80 -23.27 5.02 -21.89
C PRO A 80 -22.57 5.91 -22.93
N GLY A 81 -21.47 5.43 -23.52
CA GLY A 81 -20.70 6.14 -24.55
C GLY A 81 -19.22 6.38 -24.22
N SER A 82 -18.75 5.97 -23.05
CA SER A 82 -17.35 6.13 -22.63
C SER A 82 -16.45 4.96 -23.11
N GLY A 83 -15.90 5.08 -24.31
CA GLY A 83 -14.51 4.67 -24.59
C GLY A 83 -14.07 3.22 -24.37
N ILE A 84 -14.85 2.21 -24.78
CA ILE A 84 -14.38 0.80 -24.82
C ILE A 84 -13.09 0.65 -25.67
N GLU A 85 -12.79 1.58 -26.58
CA GLU A 85 -11.57 1.57 -27.40
C GLU A 85 -10.31 2.18 -26.72
N GLU A 86 -10.45 2.99 -25.67
CA GLU A 86 -9.30 3.61 -24.95
C GLU A 86 -8.83 2.79 -23.73
N ALA A 87 -9.63 1.81 -23.28
CA ALA A 87 -9.38 1.04 -22.06
C ALA A 87 -8.18 0.07 -22.15
N ASP A 88 -7.74 -0.28 -23.36
CA ASP A 88 -6.72 -1.30 -23.63
C ASP A 88 -5.37 -0.71 -24.10
N ASP A 89 -5.19 0.62 -24.09
CA ASP A 89 -3.91 1.24 -24.46
C ASP A 89 -2.82 1.00 -23.37
N PRO A 90 -1.82 0.13 -23.62
CA PRO A 90 -0.79 -0.20 -22.63
C PRO A 90 0.23 0.94 -22.42
N GLU A 91 0.25 1.94 -23.29
CA GLU A 91 1.09 3.13 -23.11
C GLU A 91 0.44 4.15 -22.16
N ARG A 92 -0.89 4.11 -22.04
CA ARG A 92 -1.67 4.98 -21.16
C ARG A 92 -2.02 4.33 -19.83
N TRP A 93 -2.30 3.03 -19.80
CA TRP A 93 -2.86 2.38 -18.60
C TRP A 93 -1.93 1.33 -18.01
N LEU A 94 -1.81 1.35 -16.68
CA LEU A 94 -1.23 0.26 -15.90
C LEU A 94 -2.32 -0.44 -15.08
N TYR A 95 -2.56 -1.71 -15.35
CA TYR A 95 -3.55 -2.50 -14.62
C TYR A 95 -3.08 -2.82 -13.20
N ALA A 96 -3.93 -2.57 -12.21
CA ALA A 96 -3.70 -2.88 -10.80
C ALA A 96 -4.64 -4.02 -10.37
N PRO A 97 -4.14 -5.26 -10.16
CA PRO A 97 -4.97 -6.37 -9.76
C PRO A 97 -5.38 -6.29 -8.29
N ALA A 98 -6.52 -6.86 -7.93
CA ALA A 98 -6.85 -7.12 -6.53
C ALA A 98 -6.12 -8.39 -6.03
N LEU A 99 -4.99 -8.20 -5.34
CA LEU A 99 -4.17 -9.26 -4.74
C LEU A 99 -4.83 -9.91 -3.51
N GLY A 100 -5.89 -9.30 -3.00
CA GLY A 100 -6.72 -9.82 -1.92
C GLY A 100 -6.22 -9.48 -0.52
N SER A 101 -7.04 -9.82 0.47
CA SER A 101 -6.87 -9.38 1.86
C SER A 101 -5.82 -10.13 2.69
N ARG A 102 -5.09 -11.10 2.10
CA ARG A 102 -4.11 -11.92 2.82
C ARG A 102 -2.99 -11.10 3.46
N ALA A 103 -2.53 -10.05 2.78
CA ALA A 103 -1.50 -9.17 3.31
C ALA A 103 -1.99 -8.40 4.55
N GLY A 104 -3.20 -7.85 4.51
CA GLY A 104 -3.82 -7.21 5.67
C GLY A 104 -4.06 -8.16 6.85
N TYR A 105 -4.40 -9.43 6.62
CA TYR A 105 -4.48 -10.43 7.71
C TYR A 105 -3.13 -10.62 8.41
N ARG A 106 -2.04 -10.71 7.65
CA ARG A 106 -0.69 -10.81 8.24
C ARG A 106 -0.32 -9.56 9.03
N ASP A 107 -0.80 -8.39 8.63
CA ASP A 107 -0.57 -7.15 9.38
C ASP A 107 -1.34 -7.14 10.71
N MET A 108 -2.55 -7.72 10.74
CA MET A 108 -3.30 -7.94 11.98
C MET A 108 -2.57 -8.91 12.92
N GLU A 109 -2.05 -10.03 12.40
CA GLU A 109 -1.28 -11.01 13.17
C GLU A 109 0.00 -10.39 13.75
N LEU A 110 0.78 -9.70 12.90
CA LEU A 110 2.00 -9.02 13.31
C LEU A 110 1.73 -7.96 14.39
N PHE A 111 0.62 -7.21 14.27
CA PHE A 111 0.23 -6.25 15.29
C PHE A 111 -0.05 -6.91 16.63
N ILE A 112 -0.82 -8.01 16.61
CA ILE A 112 -1.20 -8.78 17.81
C ILE A 112 0.05 -9.33 18.51
N ASP A 113 1.00 -9.86 17.75
CA ASP A 113 2.24 -10.43 18.30
C ASP A 113 3.16 -9.37 18.91
N GLY A 114 3.09 -8.12 18.43
CA GLY A 114 3.81 -6.97 18.97
C GLY A 114 3.12 -6.27 20.16
N LEU A 115 1.99 -6.77 20.66
CA LEU A 115 1.31 -6.20 21.82
C LEU A 115 1.91 -6.71 23.14
N GLY A 116 2.29 -5.77 24.01
CA GLY A 116 2.63 -6.09 25.40
C GLY A 116 1.41 -6.30 26.30
N ASP A 117 0.22 -5.83 25.88
CA ASP A 117 -1.05 -6.08 26.60
C ASP A 117 -1.62 -7.44 26.18
N VAL A 118 -1.40 -8.44 27.03
CA VAL A 118 -1.84 -9.83 26.81
C VAL A 118 -3.37 -9.94 26.69
N ALA A 119 -4.12 -9.13 27.45
CA ALA A 119 -5.57 -9.19 27.44
C ALA A 119 -6.15 -8.59 26.15
N LEU A 120 -5.55 -7.51 25.64
CA LEU A 120 -5.92 -6.97 24.33
C LEU A 120 -5.53 -7.91 23.20
N ALA A 121 -4.31 -8.47 23.23
CA ALA A 121 -3.84 -9.43 22.23
C ALA A 121 -4.80 -10.62 22.10
N GLU A 122 -5.23 -11.19 23.23
CA GLU A 122 -6.16 -12.32 23.22
C GLU A 122 -7.53 -11.98 22.62
N ARG A 123 -8.11 -10.82 22.99
CA ARG A 123 -9.37 -10.36 22.40
C ARG A 123 -9.26 -10.20 20.88
N LEU A 124 -8.13 -9.69 20.40
CA LEU A 124 -7.90 -9.51 18.97
C LEU A 124 -7.74 -10.85 18.26
N ARG A 125 -7.00 -11.82 18.80
CA ARG A 125 -6.88 -13.19 18.20
C ARG A 125 -8.24 -13.87 18.02
N ILE A 126 -9.11 -13.74 19.01
CA ILE A 126 -10.48 -14.27 18.92
C ILE A 126 -11.23 -13.54 17.80
N ALA A 127 -11.10 -12.20 17.73
CA ALA A 127 -11.76 -11.38 16.72
C ALA A 127 -11.30 -11.68 15.29
N THR A 128 -10.04 -12.09 15.09
CA THR A 128 -9.44 -12.35 13.76
C THR A 128 -9.80 -13.69 13.14
N THR A 129 -10.64 -14.50 13.79
CA THR A 129 -11.03 -15.83 13.29
C THR A 129 -12.27 -15.76 12.39
N GLY A 130 -12.23 -16.37 11.21
CA GLY A 130 -13.38 -16.57 10.32
C GLY A 130 -13.89 -15.32 9.58
N ARG A 131 -15.06 -15.42 8.94
CA ARG A 131 -15.63 -14.35 8.11
C ARG A 131 -15.88 -13.06 8.92
N GLY A 132 -15.51 -11.91 8.37
CA GLY A 132 -15.70 -10.60 9.03
C GLY A 132 -14.65 -10.26 10.08
N ALA A 133 -13.53 -10.97 10.10
CA ALA A 133 -12.41 -10.76 11.03
C ALA A 133 -11.89 -9.31 11.02
N PHE A 134 -11.68 -8.71 9.85
CA PHE A 134 -11.24 -7.30 9.74
C PHE A 134 -12.17 -6.33 10.48
N ARG A 135 -13.49 -6.47 10.27
CA ARG A 135 -14.48 -5.61 10.95
C ARG A 135 -14.41 -5.79 12.46
N ARG A 136 -14.45 -7.03 12.95
CA ARG A 136 -14.38 -7.30 14.40
C ARG A 136 -13.07 -6.84 15.02
N PHE A 137 -11.96 -7.02 14.33
CA PHE A 137 -10.65 -6.54 14.75
C PHE A 137 -10.68 -5.02 14.94
N LYS A 138 -11.19 -4.28 13.94
CA LYS A 138 -11.40 -2.83 14.02
C LYS A 138 -12.35 -2.46 15.16
N ASP A 139 -13.47 -3.18 15.34
CA ASP A 139 -14.42 -2.94 16.43
C ASP A 139 -13.78 -3.08 17.83
N VAL A 140 -12.84 -4.00 18.00
CA VAL A 140 -12.07 -4.15 19.24
C VAL A 140 -11.11 -2.99 19.42
N LEU A 141 -10.36 -2.62 18.38
CA LEU A 141 -9.41 -1.50 18.43
C LEU A 141 -10.09 -0.14 18.62
N ALA A 142 -11.31 0.06 18.12
CA ALA A 142 -12.04 1.31 18.25
C ALA A 142 -12.32 1.70 19.71
N ARG A 143 -12.19 0.76 20.65
CA ARG A 143 -12.32 0.97 22.10
C ARG A 143 -11.02 1.42 22.76
N ASP A 144 -9.90 1.40 22.05
CA ASP A 144 -8.58 1.82 22.51
C ASP A 144 -7.90 2.66 21.42
N GLU A 145 -8.01 3.99 21.56
CA GLU A 145 -7.47 4.95 20.60
C GLU A 145 -5.95 4.82 20.39
N ARG A 146 -5.22 4.39 21.42
CA ARG A 146 -3.77 4.20 21.33
C ARG A 146 -3.44 2.97 20.49
N ALA A 147 -4.14 1.86 20.73
CA ALA A 147 -4.00 0.64 19.94
C ALA A 147 -4.43 0.88 18.48
N TRP A 148 -5.55 1.59 18.27
CA TRP A 148 -6.04 2.01 16.96
C TRP A 148 -4.98 2.77 16.16
N ARG A 149 -4.41 3.84 16.74
CA ARG A 149 -3.36 4.64 16.08
C ARG A 149 -2.09 3.83 15.79
N ARG A 150 -1.69 2.93 16.69
CA ARG A 150 -0.53 2.05 16.47
C ARG A 150 -0.76 1.07 15.32
N TYR A 151 -1.94 0.46 15.25
CA TYR A 151 -2.29 -0.44 14.16
C TYR A 151 -2.32 0.28 12.82
N HIS A 152 -3.00 1.44 12.74
CA HIS A 152 -3.02 2.23 11.51
C HIS A 152 -1.63 2.58 11.02
N ARG A 153 -0.76 3.11 11.90
CA ARG A 153 0.63 3.41 11.52
C ARG A 153 1.37 2.19 10.98
N LEU A 154 1.21 1.02 11.60
CA LEU A 154 1.84 -0.22 11.13
C LEU A 154 1.28 -0.65 9.77
N SER A 155 -0.05 -0.68 9.64
CA SER A 155 -0.75 -1.12 8.44
C SER A 155 -0.44 -0.21 7.26
N ASP A 156 -0.55 1.11 7.44
CA ASP A 156 -0.34 2.10 6.37
C ASP A 156 1.12 2.06 5.87
N GLU A 157 2.09 1.95 6.77
CA GLU A 157 3.51 1.83 6.41
C GLU A 157 3.77 0.56 5.60
N ARG A 158 3.17 -0.57 6.01
CA ARG A 158 3.36 -1.86 5.35
C ARG A 158 2.64 -1.94 4.01
N GLN A 159 1.45 -1.34 3.89
CA GLN A 159 0.74 -1.17 2.62
C GLN A 159 1.58 -0.35 1.65
N ARG A 160 2.07 0.82 2.07
CA ARG A 160 2.94 1.65 1.23
C ARG A 160 4.21 0.90 0.80
N GLY A 161 4.79 0.09 1.68
CA GLY A 161 5.92 -0.78 1.35
C GLY A 161 5.58 -1.78 0.24
N ARG A 162 4.50 -2.54 0.41
CA ARG A 162 4.07 -3.52 -0.60
C ARG A 162 3.70 -2.86 -1.93
N THR A 163 3.08 -1.68 -1.90
CA THR A 163 2.77 -0.90 -3.10
C THR A 163 4.04 -0.43 -3.81
N ARG A 164 5.08 0.02 -3.08
CA ARG A 164 6.38 0.35 -3.70
C ARG A 164 7.00 -0.87 -4.38
N ALA A 165 7.03 -2.01 -3.69
CA ALA A 165 7.58 -3.24 -4.25
C ALA A 165 6.81 -3.68 -5.51
N TRP A 166 5.48 -3.58 -5.49
CA TRP A 166 4.65 -3.87 -6.66
C TRP A 166 4.95 -2.93 -7.83
N LEU A 167 5.09 -1.62 -7.60
CA LEU A 167 5.48 -0.68 -8.65
C LEU A 167 6.84 -1.04 -9.28
N VAL A 168 7.80 -1.47 -8.48
CA VAL A 168 9.12 -1.89 -8.98
C VAL A 168 9.01 -3.16 -9.83
N GLU A 169 8.18 -4.13 -9.44
CA GLU A 169 7.87 -5.32 -10.25
C GLU A 169 7.26 -4.94 -11.60
N GLU A 170 6.47 -3.86 -11.66
CA GLU A 170 5.90 -3.27 -12.88
C GLU A 170 6.86 -2.32 -13.63
N GLY A 171 8.09 -2.12 -13.14
CA GLY A 171 9.11 -1.28 -13.78
C GLY A 171 8.99 0.22 -13.48
N TYR A 172 8.26 0.59 -12.43
CA TYR A 172 8.04 1.97 -11.99
C TYR A 172 8.64 2.25 -10.61
N CYS A 173 8.87 3.53 -10.32
CA CYS A 173 9.15 4.00 -8.98
C CYS A 173 8.26 5.19 -8.66
N PRO A 174 7.78 5.36 -7.41
CA PRO A 174 6.96 6.51 -7.09
C PRO A 174 7.80 7.79 -7.23
N SER A 175 7.25 8.85 -7.81
CA SER A 175 7.90 10.18 -7.81
C SER A 175 7.48 11.00 -6.58
N ALA A 176 8.12 12.15 -6.33
CA ALA A 176 7.80 12.98 -5.15
C ALA A 176 6.54 13.85 -5.33
N SER A 177 5.95 13.83 -6.53
CA SER A 177 5.00 14.84 -6.97
C SER A 177 3.67 14.22 -7.39
N TYR A 178 2.96 13.55 -6.49
CA TYR A 178 1.54 13.31 -6.72
C TYR A 178 0.76 14.55 -6.26
N ASN A 179 0.28 15.35 -7.22
CA ASN A 179 -0.68 16.41 -6.94
C ASN A 179 -2.07 15.87 -7.30
N ALA A 180 -2.84 15.50 -6.28
CA ALA A 180 -4.30 15.37 -6.41
C ALA A 180 -4.87 16.77 -6.68
N SER A 181 -4.82 17.24 -7.92
CA SER A 181 -5.48 18.49 -8.33
C SER A 181 -6.43 18.19 -9.47
N SER A 182 -7.72 18.34 -9.12
CA SER A 182 -8.92 18.35 -9.97
C SER A 182 -9.64 17.01 -10.11
N ARG A 183 -10.56 16.73 -9.18
CA ARG A 183 -12.01 16.80 -9.40
C ARG A 183 -12.77 16.84 -8.08
#